data_AF-A0A1Q7BQA1-F1
#
_entry.id   AF-A0A1Q7BQA1-F1
#
_cell.length_a   1.000
_cell.length_b   1.000
_cell.length_c   1.000
_cell.angle_alpha   90.00
_cell.angle_beta   90.00
_cell.angle_gamma   90.00
#
_symmetry.space_group_name_H-M   'P 1'
#
loop_
_entity.id
_entity.type
_entity.pdbx_description
1 polymer ?
#
loop_
_entity_poly.entity_id
_entity_poly.type
_entity_poly.pdbx_seq_one_letter_code
_entity_poly.pdbx_strand_id
1 'polypeptide(L)'
;MGPAGLLGLTGYQGQVAISNPGQVTVSGWTVRITLPAGETVRDVSGASYTQSGSTVTFTPAGGTASVGAHGSVRFTFVVTGLLAAAPTGCSIDGRPCA
;
A
#
# COMPACT_ATOMS: atom_id res chain seq x y z
N MET A 1 3.29 -28.80 15.64
CA MET A 1 4.43 -28.02 15.10
C MET A 1 3.86 -27.18 13.95
N GLY A 2 3.62 -25.88 14.01
CA GLY A 2 3.65 -24.90 15.11
C GLY A 2 2.28 -24.21 15.24
N PRO A 3 2.06 -23.44 16.32
CA PRO A 3 0.74 -22.88 16.62
C PRO A 3 0.45 -21.75 15.63
N ALA A 4 -0.80 -21.68 15.17
CA ALA A 4 -1.38 -20.45 14.66
C ALA A 4 -1.27 -19.40 15.77
N GLY A 5 -0.18 -18.65 15.78
CA GLY A 5 0.04 -17.57 16.72
C GLY A 5 -1.01 -16.51 16.44
N LEU A 6 -2.02 -16.42 17.31
CA LEU A 6 -2.56 -15.17 17.86
C LEU A 6 -2.43 -13.92 16.97
N LEU A 7 -2.90 -13.97 15.72
CA LEU A 7 -3.11 -12.78 14.89
C LEU A 7 -4.34 -12.08 15.45
N GLY A 8 -4.15 -11.37 16.56
CA GLY A 8 -5.21 -10.77 17.35
C GLY A 8 -5.96 -9.69 16.57
N LEU A 9 -7.19 -10.00 16.15
CA LEU A 9 -8.43 -9.20 16.17
C LEU A 9 -8.41 -7.71 15.72
N THR A 10 -7.30 -7.14 15.26
CA THR A 10 -7.08 -5.68 15.13
C THR A 10 -6.17 -5.30 13.95
N GLY A 11 -6.10 -6.12 12.90
CA GLY A 11 -5.26 -5.78 11.74
C GLY A 11 -5.62 -6.53 10.47
N TYR A 12 -5.23 -5.97 9.32
CA TYR A 12 -5.45 -6.54 7.99
C TYR A 12 -4.21 -6.36 7.10
N GLN A 13 -4.11 -7.18 6.05
CA GLN A 13 -3.13 -7.00 5.00
C GLN A 13 -3.80 -6.41 3.76
N GLY A 14 -3.36 -5.23 3.33
CA GLY A 14 -3.72 -4.63 2.06
C GLY A 14 -2.76 -5.03 0.95
N GLN A 15 -3.28 -5.10 -0.28
CA GLN A 15 -2.48 -5.23 -1.50
C GLN A 15 -2.88 -4.13 -2.46
N VAL A 16 -1.90 -3.51 -3.11
CA VAL A 16 -2.11 -2.51 -4.16
C VAL A 16 -1.43 -2.98 -5.42
N ALA A 17 -2.18 -3.02 -6.51
CA ALA A 17 -1.67 -3.27 -7.85
C ALA A 17 -1.60 -1.93 -8.59
N ILE A 18 -0.43 -1.61 -9.11
CA ILE A 18 -0.19 -0.41 -9.91
C ILE A 18 -0.01 -0.89 -11.34
N SER A 19 -0.96 -0.53 -12.19
CA SER A 19 -0.91 -0.81 -13.62
C SER A 19 -0.49 0.45 -14.38
N ASN A 20 0.42 0.28 -15.33
CA ASN A 20 0.80 1.32 -16.27
C ASN A 20 0.12 1.04 -17.63
N PRO A 21 -1.00 1.69 -17.95
CA PRO A 21 -1.66 1.51 -19.24
C PRO A 21 -0.91 2.20 -20.39
N GLY A 22 0.10 3.03 -20.09
CA GLY A 22 0.88 3.76 -21.07
C GLY A 22 1.86 2.87 -21.84
N GLN A 23 2.36 3.41 -22.94
CA GLN A 23 3.35 2.75 -23.80
C GLN A 23 4.81 3.02 -23.40
N VAL A 24 5.02 3.80 -22.33
CA VAL A 24 6.34 4.18 -21.83
C VAL A 24 6.49 3.65 -20.41
N THR A 25 7.67 3.11 -20.08
CA THR A 25 8.00 2.69 -18.72
C THR A 25 7.92 3.88 -17.76
N VAL A 26 7.17 3.73 -16.68
CA VAL A 26 7.06 4.73 -15.61
C VAL A 26 7.99 4.33 -14.48
N SER A 27 8.87 5.25 -14.08
CA SER A 27 9.69 5.12 -12.87
C SER A 27 9.26 6.16 -11.85
N GLY A 28 9.08 5.75 -10.60
CA GLY A 28 8.59 6.65 -9.55
C GLY A 28 7.07 6.81 -9.59
N TRP A 29 6.36 5.95 -8.88
CA TRP A 29 4.94 6.11 -8.57
C TRP A 29 4.78 6.50 -7.10
N THR A 30 3.75 7.26 -6.78
CA THR A 30 3.41 7.62 -5.40
C THR A 30 1.98 7.22 -5.12
N VAL A 31 1.79 6.30 -4.17
CA VAL A 31 0.45 5.92 -3.71
C VAL A 31 0.20 6.59 -2.37
N ARG A 32 -0.86 7.37 -2.27
CA ARG A 32 -1.33 7.95 -1.02
C ARG A 32 -2.62 7.26 -0.59
N ILE A 33 -2.64 6.74 0.62
CA ILE A 33 -3.79 6.09 1.23
C ILE A 33 -4.15 6.84 2.50
N THR A 34 -5.42 7.14 2.69
CA THR A 34 -5.95 7.71 3.93
C THR A 34 -6.59 6.60 4.74
N LEU A 35 -6.00 6.30 5.89
CA LEU A 35 -6.50 5.35 6.85
C LEU A 35 -7.36 6.05 7.91
N PRO A 36 -8.38 5.38 8.46
CA PRO A 36 -9.11 5.86 9.62
C PRO A 36 -8.20 6.21 10.80
N ALA A 37 -8.65 7.13 11.66
CA ALA A 37 -7.89 7.50 12.85
C ALA A 37 -7.69 6.27 13.77
N GLY A 38 -6.46 6.10 14.27
CA GLY A 38 -6.10 4.94 15.11
C GLY A 38 -5.58 3.74 14.33
N GLU A 39 -5.48 3.82 13.01
CA GLU A 39 -4.80 2.82 12.18
C GLU A 39 -3.35 3.19 11.89
N THR A 40 -2.48 2.19 11.90
CA THR A 40 -1.05 2.34 11.65
C THR A 40 -0.54 1.25 10.74
N VAL A 41 0.25 1.63 9.74
CA VAL A 41 0.99 0.65 8.92
C VAL A 41 2.16 0.15 9.74
N ARG A 42 2.33 -1.18 9.79
CA ARG A 42 3.40 -1.85 10.54
C ARG A 42 4.48 -2.40 9.63
N ASP A 43 4.06 -2.99 8.52
CA ASP A 43 4.96 -3.69 7.61
C ASP A 43 4.56 -3.40 6.16
N VAL A 44 5.56 -3.35 5.28
CA VAL A 44 5.39 -3.13 3.85
C VAL A 44 6.41 -3.97 3.09
N SER A 45 5.94 -4.63 2.04
CA SER A 45 6.78 -5.39 1.11
C SER A 45 6.57 -4.90 -0.31
N GLY A 46 7.68 -4.63 -1.00
CA GLY A 46 7.69 -4.10 -2.37
C GLY A 46 7.47 -2.58 -2.45
N ALA A 47 7.52 -1.85 -1.34
CA ALA A 47 7.44 -0.40 -1.29
C ALA A 47 8.11 0.15 -0.02
N SER A 48 8.37 1.45 0.01
CA SER A 48 8.65 2.18 1.25
C SER A 48 7.42 3.00 1.60
N TYR A 49 7.22 3.28 2.89
CA TYR A 49 6.08 4.08 3.34
C TYR A 49 6.49 5.14 4.35
N THR A 50 5.73 6.22 4.36
CA THR A 50 5.77 7.25 5.40
C THR A 50 4.34 7.53 5.84
N GLN A 51 4.10 7.53 7.15
CA GLN A 51 2.78 7.83 7.71
C GLN A 51 2.82 9.14 8.48
N SER A 52 1.86 10.03 8.20
CA SER A 52 1.63 11.29 8.92
C SER A 52 0.17 11.36 9.33
N GLY A 53 -0.10 11.11 10.61
CA GLY A 53 -1.46 10.94 11.12
C GLY A 53 -2.19 9.82 10.39
N SER A 54 -3.33 10.15 9.78
CA SER A 54 -4.15 9.24 8.98
C SER A 54 -3.66 9.05 7.54
N THR A 55 -2.68 9.80 7.06
CA THR A 55 -2.23 9.72 5.66
C THR A 55 -0.96 8.90 5.55
N VAL A 56 -1.00 7.84 4.75
CA VAL A 56 0.15 7.00 4.41
C VAL A 56 0.55 7.27 2.97
N THR A 57 1.81 7.59 2.75
CA THR A 57 2.39 7.75 1.41
C THR A 57 3.37 6.61 1.17
N PHE A 58 3.10 5.82 0.14
CA PHE A 58 3.93 4.74 -0.35
C PHE A 58 4.70 5.21 -1.58
N THR A 59 5.99 4.88 -1.59
CA THR A 59 6.91 5.14 -2.69
C THR A 59 7.53 3.82 -3.14
N PRO A 60 8.03 3.73 -4.38
CA PRO A 60 8.54 2.48 -4.90
C PRO A 60 9.81 2.07 -4.18
N ALA A 61 10.02 0.77 -4.00
CA ALA A 61 11.26 0.25 -3.42
C ALA A 61 11.71 -1.02 -4.15
N GLY A 62 13.02 -1.12 -4.41
CA GLY A 62 13.61 -2.28 -5.08
C GLY A 62 13.00 -2.53 -6.46
N GLY A 63 12.58 -3.78 -6.70
CA GLY A 63 12.10 -4.24 -8.01
C GLY A 63 10.77 -3.66 -8.48
N THR A 64 10.06 -2.89 -7.66
CA THR A 64 8.80 -2.22 -8.05
C THR A 64 9.02 -0.79 -8.54
N ALA A 65 10.27 -0.30 -8.55
CA ALA A 65 10.59 1.08 -8.90
C ALA A 65 10.26 1.49 -10.34
N SER A 66 10.23 0.50 -11.25
CA SER A 66 9.90 0.71 -12.66
C SER A 66 8.74 -0.18 -13.06
N VAL A 67 7.71 0.42 -13.64
CA VAL A 67 6.55 -0.27 -14.22
C VAL A 67 6.67 -0.17 -15.73
N GLY A 68 6.94 -1.30 -16.38
CA GLY A 68 7.07 -1.36 -17.84
C GLY A 68 5.82 -0.85 -18.56
N ALA A 69 5.95 -0.57 -19.86
CA ALA A 69 4.81 -0.29 -20.73
C ALA A 69 3.80 -1.43 -20.69
N HIS A 70 2.51 -1.12 -20.50
CA HIS A 70 1.45 -2.12 -20.25
C HIS A 70 1.74 -3.09 -19.09
N GLY A 71 2.69 -2.75 -18.23
CA GLY A 71 3.15 -3.55 -17.12
C GLY A 71 2.33 -3.30 -15.86
N SER A 72 2.56 -4.13 -14.84
CA SER A 72 2.00 -3.92 -13.52
C SER A 72 2.97 -4.36 -12.44
N VAL A 73 3.02 -3.61 -11.35
CA VAL A 73 3.73 -3.98 -10.13
C VAL A 73 2.73 -4.05 -8.98
N ARG A 74 3.10 -4.77 -7.92
CA ARG A 74 2.26 -4.89 -6.72
C ARG A 74 3.11 -4.73 -5.49
N PHE A 75 2.53 -4.13 -4.47
CA PHE A 75 3.09 -4.11 -3.13
C PHE A 75 2.01 -4.48 -2.11
N THR A 76 2.45 -4.94 -0.96
CA THR A 76 1.56 -5.31 0.15
C THR A 76 1.94 -4.53 1.38
N PHE A 77 0.96 -4.25 2.22
CA PHE A 77 1.16 -3.55 3.49
C PHE A 77 0.27 -4.16 4.57
N VAL A 78 0.75 -4.16 5.80
CA VAL A 78 0.02 -4.65 6.97
C VAL A 78 -0.37 -3.47 7.83
N VAL A 79 -1.66 -3.36 8.11
CA VAL A 79 -2.25 -2.34 8.98
C VAL A 79 -2.64 -2.98 10.30
N THR A 80 -2.36 -2.28 11.39
CA THR A 80 -2.88 -2.58 12.72
C THR A 80 -3.66 -1.38 13.24
N GLY A 81 -4.87 -1.59 13.71
CA GLY A 81 -5.77 -0.57 14.23
C GLY A 81 -6.97 -1.18 14.97
N LEU A 82 -7.52 -0.41 15.90
CA LEU A 82 -8.64 -0.83 16.75
C LEU A 82 -9.88 -1.28 15.97
N LEU A 83 -10.08 -0.74 14.76
CA LEU A 83 -11.27 -0.98 13.93
C LEU A 83 -10.99 -1.85 12.70
N ALA A 84 -9.71 -2.08 12.34
CA ALA A 84 -9.30 -2.73 11.09
C ALA A 84 -10.17 -2.28 9.88
N ALA A 85 -10.48 -0.98 9.85
CA ALA A 85 -11.43 -0.38 8.94
C ALA A 85 -10.75 -0.12 7.59
N ALA A 86 -11.55 -0.20 6.52
CA ALA A 86 -11.05 0.02 5.17
C ALA A 86 -10.52 1.46 5.01
N PRO A 87 -9.53 1.68 4.13
CA PRO A 87 -9.08 3.02 3.77
C PRO A 87 -10.23 3.89 3.25
N THR A 88 -10.28 5.15 3.67
CA THR A 88 -11.31 6.11 3.25
C THR A 88 -10.93 6.84 1.96
N GLY A 89 -9.67 6.77 1.56
CA GLY A 89 -9.17 7.37 0.34
C GLY A 89 -7.93 6.65 -0.17
N CYS A 90 -7.80 6.58 -1.49
CA CYS A 90 -6.63 6.04 -2.17
C CYS A 90 -6.40 6.83 -3.45
N SER A 91 -5.16 7.25 -3.68
CA SER A 91 -4.75 7.90 -4.91
C SER A 91 -3.37 7.45 -5.36
N ILE A 92 -3.20 7.20 -6.66
CA ILE A 92 -1.94 6.87 -7.33
C ILE A 92 -1.56 8.04 -8.22
N ASP A 93 -0.43 8.69 -7.95
CA ASP A 93 0.06 9.88 -8.68
C ASP A 93 -1.02 10.97 -8.85
N GLY A 94 -1.83 11.17 -7.80
CA GLY A 94 -2.93 12.14 -7.76
C GLY A 94 -4.23 11.69 -8.41
N ARG A 95 -4.31 10.47 -8.97
CA ARG A 95 -5.54 9.87 -9.52
C ARG A 95 -6.19 8.97 -8.48
N PRO A 96 -7.52 9.03 -8.27
CA PRO A 96 -8.19 8.12 -7.34
C PRO A 96 -7.98 6.67 -7.77
N CYS A 97 -7.75 5.78 -6.81
CA CYS A 97 -7.74 4.34 -7.05
C CYS A 97 -9.13 3.89 -7.47
N ALA A 98 -9.20 2.95 -8.42
CA ALA A 98 -10.43 2.36 -8.94
C ALA A 98 -10.55 0.90 -8.52
#